data_AF-A0A545TDC9-F1
#
_entry.id   AF-A0A545TDC9-F1
#
_cell.length_a   1.000
_cell.length_b   1.000
_cell.length_c   1.000
_cell.angle_alpha   90.00
_cell.angle_beta   90.00
_cell.angle_gamma   90.00
#
_symmetry.space_group_name_H-M   'P 1'
#
loop_
_entity.id
_entity.type
_entity.pdbx_description
1 polymer ?
#
loop_
_entity_poly.entity_id
_entity_poly.type
_entity_poly.pdbx_seq_one_letter_code
_entity_poly.pdbx_strand_id
1 'polypeptide(L)'
;MSSEDYTLASLLRFLRQSTIEGLLNPAVAKSRIKAVEELQVELTDAEKADIKLINVDLLCARFHKLHDSSIRPEVLELYNKRVNAALVDYLAWLDNPKSFFSIGGDTIRKDKRYKMSEKEVSFEEKALEEITLTTADQHKDIFSIPLRDDVTVFVQNLPLDLTKAEAKKIANVVKALAINGEDQ
;
A
#
# COMPACT_ATOMS: atom_id res chain seq x y z
N MET A 1 -9.36 28.07 -5.20
CA MET A 1 -9.88 26.77 -5.63
C MET A 1 -9.93 26.78 -7.14
N SER A 2 -8.79 26.52 -7.76
CA SER A 2 -8.66 26.33 -9.20
C SER A 2 -8.87 24.86 -9.53
N SER A 3 -9.21 24.53 -10.77
CA SER A 3 -9.34 23.11 -11.21
C SER A 3 -8.06 22.31 -10.96
N GLU A 4 -6.91 22.98 -10.91
CA GLU A 4 -5.59 22.39 -10.61
C GLU A 4 -5.48 21.83 -9.18
N ASP A 5 -6.31 22.31 -8.24
CA ASP A 5 -6.31 21.88 -6.84
C ASP A 5 -6.93 20.49 -6.67
N TYR A 6 -7.72 20.01 -7.63
CA TYR A 6 -8.42 18.72 -7.55
C TYR A 6 -7.73 17.61 -8.35
N THR A 7 -6.45 17.79 -8.67
CA THR A 7 -5.70 16.77 -9.42
C THR A 7 -4.98 15.79 -8.48
N LEU A 8 -4.69 14.58 -8.98
CA LEU A 8 -3.91 13.58 -8.25
C LEU A 8 -2.51 14.11 -7.87
N ALA A 9 -1.91 14.90 -8.76
CA ALA A 9 -0.62 15.53 -8.53
C ALA A 9 -0.66 16.51 -7.34
N SER A 10 -1.75 17.28 -7.20
CA SER A 10 -1.93 18.21 -6.10
C SER A 10 -2.14 17.49 -4.75
N LEU A 11 -2.85 16.34 -4.75
CA LEU A 11 -2.93 15.45 -3.59
C LEU A 11 -1.55 14.94 -3.14
N LEU A 12 -0.76 14.40 -4.07
CA LEU A 12 0.60 13.90 -3.76
C LEU A 12 1.52 15.02 -3.28
N ARG A 13 1.42 16.21 -3.87
CA ARG A 13 2.15 17.40 -3.42
C ARG A 13 1.75 17.78 -1.99
N PHE A 14 0.47 17.76 -1.66
CA PHE A 14 -0.01 18.01 -0.30
C PHE A 14 0.55 17.00 0.69
N LEU A 15 0.52 15.70 0.41
CA LEU A 15 1.05 14.68 1.32
C LEU A 15 2.55 14.87 1.61
N ARG A 16 3.33 15.24 0.58
CA ARG A 16 4.77 15.56 0.74
C ARG A 16 4.97 16.85 1.54
N GLN A 17 4.25 17.91 1.20
CA GLN A 17 4.40 19.22 1.85
C GLN A 17 3.95 19.21 3.31
N SER A 18 2.82 18.58 3.60
CA SER A 18 2.28 18.43 4.96
C SER A 18 3.20 17.63 5.88
N THR A 19 4.04 16.74 5.32
CA THR A 19 5.10 16.07 6.09
C THR A 19 6.21 17.04 6.50
N ILE A 20 6.66 17.88 5.56
CA ILE A 20 7.73 18.87 5.78
C ILE A 20 7.27 19.94 6.77
N GLU A 21 6.02 20.38 6.66
CA GLU A 21 5.41 21.39 7.54
C GLU A 21 5.01 20.84 8.91
N GLY A 22 5.14 19.52 9.13
CA GLY A 22 4.77 18.87 10.39
C GLY A 22 3.25 18.80 10.64
N LEU A 23 2.44 18.97 9.60
CA LEU A 23 0.98 18.83 9.64
C LEU A 23 0.57 17.35 9.69
N LEU A 24 1.36 16.47 9.07
CA LEU A 24 1.18 15.01 9.11
C LEU A 24 2.40 14.33 9.74
N ASN A 25 2.14 13.23 10.45
CA ASN A 25 3.21 12.33 10.89
C ASN A 25 3.93 11.75 9.65
N PRO A 26 5.27 11.82 9.57
CA PRO A 26 6.04 11.32 8.42
C PRO A 26 5.75 9.87 8.04
N ALA A 27 5.52 8.99 9.02
CA ALA A 27 5.18 7.59 8.76
C ALA A 27 3.81 7.46 8.07
N VAL A 28 2.81 8.21 8.56
CA VAL A 28 1.45 8.24 8.01
C VAL A 28 1.45 8.80 6.59
N ALA A 29 2.20 9.88 6.35
CA ALA A 29 2.31 10.47 5.03
C ALA A 29 3.01 9.54 4.05
N LYS A 30 4.12 8.89 4.44
CA LYS A 30 4.81 7.90 3.60
C LYS A 30 3.89 6.73 3.23
N SER A 31 3.15 6.20 4.21
CA SER A 31 2.18 5.11 4.04
C SER A 31 1.08 5.48 3.04
N ARG A 32 0.51 6.69 3.16
CA ARG A 32 -0.52 7.21 2.24
C ARG A 32 0.02 7.49 0.85
N ILE A 33 1.23 8.08 0.73
CA ILE A 33 1.89 8.31 -0.56
C ILE A 33 2.07 6.98 -1.29
N LYS A 34 2.59 5.96 -0.60
CA LYS A 34 2.79 4.62 -1.19
C LYS A 34 1.48 4.03 -1.69
N ALA A 35 0.42 4.05 -0.88
CA ALA A 35 -0.88 3.53 -1.29
C ALA A 35 -1.45 4.24 -2.53
N VAL A 36 -1.30 5.58 -2.61
CA VAL A 36 -1.69 6.35 -3.81
C VAL A 36 -0.81 6.00 -5.01
N GLU A 37 0.50 5.83 -4.81
CA GLU A 37 1.45 5.52 -5.87
C GLU A 37 1.27 4.11 -6.47
N GLU A 38 0.82 3.14 -5.67
CA GLU A 38 0.46 1.79 -6.13
C GLU A 38 -0.87 1.79 -6.88
N LEU A 39 -1.92 2.41 -6.32
CA LEU A 39 -3.27 2.37 -6.90
C LEU A 39 -3.45 3.31 -8.11
N GLN A 40 -2.61 4.34 -8.29
CA GLN A 40 -2.74 5.27 -9.41
C GLN A 40 -2.55 4.65 -10.80
N VAL A 41 -1.92 3.46 -10.87
CA VAL A 41 -1.72 2.73 -12.12
C VAL A 41 -3.07 2.40 -12.77
N GLU A 42 -4.08 2.15 -11.94
CA GLU A 42 -5.43 1.77 -12.35
C GLU A 42 -6.43 2.94 -12.43
N LEU A 43 -5.96 4.17 -12.17
CA LEU A 43 -6.77 5.37 -12.34
C LEU A 43 -6.86 5.77 -13.81
N THR A 44 -8.08 6.10 -14.24
CA THR A 44 -8.33 6.70 -15.55
C THR A 44 -7.81 8.15 -15.60
N ASP A 45 -7.58 8.67 -16.81
CA ASP A 45 -7.12 10.06 -16.97
C ASP A 45 -8.11 11.08 -16.40
N ALA A 46 -9.42 10.77 -16.46
CA ALA A 46 -10.46 11.60 -15.87
C ALA A 46 -10.36 11.63 -14.33
N GLU A 47 -10.14 10.48 -13.70
CA GLU A 47 -9.95 10.39 -12.24
C GLU A 47 -8.62 11.03 -11.77
N LYS A 48 -7.58 10.99 -12.61
CA LYS A 48 -6.31 11.69 -12.35
C LYS A 48 -6.46 13.21 -12.42
N ALA A 49 -7.30 13.68 -13.34
CA ALA A 49 -7.60 15.09 -13.54
C ALA A 49 -8.55 15.64 -12.46
N ASP A 50 -9.48 14.82 -11.95
CA ASP A 50 -10.39 15.18 -10.86
C ASP A 50 -10.52 14.04 -9.83
N ILE A 51 -9.86 14.24 -8.68
CA ILE A 51 -9.84 13.29 -7.56
C ILE A 51 -11.22 13.09 -6.92
N LYS A 52 -12.21 13.98 -7.17
CA LYS A 52 -13.58 13.79 -6.66
C LYS A 52 -14.31 12.65 -7.35
N LEU A 53 -13.83 12.26 -8.54
CA LEU A 53 -14.39 11.14 -9.29
C LEU A 53 -13.85 9.79 -8.79
N ILE A 54 -12.80 9.80 -7.96
CA ILE A 54 -12.19 8.57 -7.45
C ILE A 54 -13.14 7.89 -6.47
N ASN A 55 -13.64 6.72 -6.88
CA ASN A 55 -14.23 5.76 -5.97
C ASN A 55 -13.16 4.72 -5.59
N VAL A 56 -12.68 4.80 -4.35
CA VAL A 56 -11.56 3.97 -3.87
C VAL A 56 -11.93 2.49 -3.81
N ASP A 57 -13.16 2.14 -3.46
CA ASP A 57 -13.62 0.74 -3.43
C ASP A 57 -13.61 0.14 -4.85
N LEU A 58 -14.11 0.90 -5.83
CA LEU A 58 -14.10 0.50 -7.23
C LEU A 58 -12.66 0.42 -7.78
N LEU A 59 -11.77 1.32 -7.34
CA LEU A 59 -10.36 1.30 -7.69
C LEU A 59 -9.68 0.03 -7.19
N CYS A 60 -9.90 -0.33 -5.92
CA CYS A 60 -9.39 -1.58 -5.36
C CYS A 60 -9.94 -2.81 -6.09
N ALA A 61 -11.23 -2.83 -6.45
CA ALA A 61 -11.82 -3.93 -7.20
C ALA A 61 -11.20 -4.08 -8.61
N ARG A 62 -10.95 -2.97 -9.32
CA ARG A 62 -10.24 -2.97 -10.62
C ARG A 62 -8.82 -3.52 -10.47
N PHE A 63 -8.10 -3.02 -9.46
CA PHE A 63 -6.75 -3.44 -9.15
C PHE A 63 -6.68 -4.96 -8.86
N HIS A 64 -7.59 -5.48 -8.05
CA HIS A 64 -7.65 -6.91 -7.73
C HIS A 64 -7.92 -7.78 -8.96
N LYS A 65 -8.81 -7.32 -9.87
CA LYS A 65 -9.18 -8.05 -11.09
C LYS A 65 -8.05 -8.09 -12.13
N LEU A 66 -7.27 -7.01 -12.25
CA LEU A 66 -6.22 -6.89 -13.28
C LEU A 66 -4.88 -7.48 -12.85
N HIS A 67 -4.57 -7.47 -11.55
CA HIS A 67 -3.33 -8.00 -11.00
C HIS A 67 -3.42 -9.46 -10.53
N ASP A 68 -4.42 -10.23 -11.01
CA ASP A 68 -4.57 -11.68 -10.78
C ASP A 68 -4.44 -12.11 -9.31
N SER A 69 -4.98 -11.33 -8.37
CA SER A 69 -4.86 -11.61 -6.93
C SER A 69 -3.42 -11.73 -6.38
N SER A 70 -2.42 -11.23 -7.10
CA SER A 70 -1.01 -11.23 -6.65
C SER A 70 -0.79 -10.45 -5.35
N ILE A 71 -1.70 -9.52 -5.04
CA ILE A 71 -1.73 -8.80 -3.77
C ILE A 71 -2.79 -9.39 -2.84
N ARG A 72 -2.36 -9.64 -1.59
CA ARG A 72 -3.22 -10.11 -0.51
C ARG A 72 -4.39 -9.15 -0.25
N PRO A 73 -5.62 -9.66 -0.04
CA PRO A 73 -6.80 -8.83 0.24
C PRO A 73 -6.62 -7.83 1.39
N GLU A 74 -5.86 -8.20 2.42
CA GLU A 74 -5.62 -7.36 3.60
C GLU A 74 -4.74 -6.15 3.29
N VAL A 75 -3.80 -6.29 2.36
CA VAL A 75 -2.97 -5.18 1.87
C VAL A 75 -3.83 -4.21 1.05
N LEU A 76 -4.76 -4.76 0.26
CA LEU A 76 -5.68 -3.97 -0.53
C LEU A 76 -6.67 -3.18 0.35
N GLU A 77 -7.19 -3.79 1.41
CA GLU A 77 -8.03 -3.10 2.41
C GLU A 77 -7.26 -1.98 3.11
N LEU A 78 -5.98 -2.20 3.41
CA LEU A 78 -5.11 -1.17 3.97
C LEU A 78 -4.93 0.00 2.98
N TYR A 79 -4.61 -0.28 1.73
CA TYR A 79 -4.48 0.77 0.70
C TYR A 79 -5.79 1.54 0.52
N ASN A 80 -6.93 0.85 0.53
CA ASN A 80 -8.24 1.49 0.51
C ASN A 80 -8.39 2.50 1.64
N LYS A 81 -8.18 2.07 2.90
CA LYS A 81 -8.27 2.96 4.08
C LYS A 81 -7.32 4.16 3.97
N ARG A 82 -6.09 3.94 3.48
CA ARG A 82 -5.07 5.00 3.38
C ARG A 82 -5.39 6.02 2.28
N VAL A 83 -5.84 5.59 1.11
CA VAL A 83 -6.25 6.49 0.02
C VAL A 83 -7.51 7.26 0.42
N ASN A 84 -8.50 6.60 1.03
CA ASN A 84 -9.67 7.28 1.56
C ASN A 84 -9.30 8.36 2.58
N ALA A 85 -8.45 8.02 3.56
CA ALA A 85 -7.99 8.99 4.56
C ALA A 85 -7.19 10.14 3.93
N ALA A 86 -6.38 9.88 2.90
CA ALA A 86 -5.64 10.92 2.17
C ALA A 86 -6.58 11.88 1.41
N LEU A 87 -7.59 11.35 0.73
CA LEU A 87 -8.57 12.15 0.00
C LEU A 87 -9.41 13.01 0.95
N VAL A 88 -9.89 12.43 2.05
CA VAL A 88 -10.68 13.17 3.05
C VAL A 88 -9.84 14.29 3.67
N ASP A 89 -8.61 14.00 4.09
CA ASP A 89 -7.73 15.00 4.66
C ASP A 89 -7.41 16.12 3.67
N TYR A 90 -7.14 15.77 2.41
CA TYR A 90 -6.81 16.76 1.41
C TYR A 90 -7.99 17.65 1.05
N LEU A 91 -9.20 17.07 0.90
CA LEU A 91 -10.41 17.85 0.65
C LEU A 91 -10.77 18.75 1.84
N ALA A 92 -10.59 18.26 3.07
CA ALA A 92 -10.78 19.06 4.28
C ALA A 92 -9.73 20.19 4.40
N TRP A 93 -8.47 19.91 4.01
CA TRP A 93 -7.42 20.93 3.95
C TRP A 93 -7.73 21.99 2.91
N LEU A 94 -8.25 21.60 1.74
CA LEU A 94 -8.69 22.56 0.72
C LEU A 94 -9.82 23.44 1.26
N ASP A 95 -10.83 22.86 1.90
CA ASP A 95 -11.96 23.63 2.43
C ASP A 95 -11.53 24.63 3.53
N ASN A 96 -10.64 24.21 4.44
CA ASN A 96 -10.14 25.09 5.50
C ASN A 96 -8.67 24.83 5.88
N PRO A 97 -7.71 25.43 5.15
CA PRO A 97 -6.28 25.19 5.39
C PRO A 97 -5.81 25.66 6.77
N LYS A 98 -6.44 26.70 7.33
CA LYS A 98 -6.01 27.33 8.60
C LYS A 98 -6.42 26.54 9.84
N SER A 99 -7.46 25.72 9.73
CA SER A 99 -8.00 24.89 10.81
C SER A 99 -7.88 23.40 10.51
N PHE A 100 -7.00 23.02 9.58
CA PHE A 100 -6.85 21.63 9.16
C PHE A 100 -6.32 20.75 10.30
N PHE A 101 -6.97 19.61 10.51
CA PHE A 101 -6.53 18.52 11.38
C PHE A 101 -6.68 17.20 10.62
N SER A 102 -5.65 16.35 10.68
CA SER A 102 -5.67 15.05 10.00
C SER A 102 -6.55 14.05 10.73
N ILE A 103 -7.38 13.34 9.97
CA ILE A 103 -8.14 12.20 10.46
C ILE A 103 -7.19 10.99 10.51
N GLY A 104 -6.66 10.72 11.70
CA GLY A 104 -5.83 9.54 11.99
C GLY A 104 -4.32 9.78 12.07
N GLY A 105 -3.87 11.03 11.91
CA GLY A 105 -2.51 11.43 12.26
C GLY A 105 -2.55 12.32 13.50
N ASP A 106 -2.14 11.80 14.65
CA ASP A 106 -1.79 12.62 15.81
C ASP A 106 -0.85 13.73 15.33
N THR A 107 -1.41 14.93 15.20
CA THR A 107 -0.61 16.13 14.96
C THR A 107 0.45 16.19 16.06
N ILE A 108 1.67 16.59 15.70
CA ILE A 108 2.77 16.83 16.63
C ILE A 108 2.44 18.09 17.45
N ARG A 109 1.38 18.04 18.27
CA ARG A 109 1.02 18.99 19.31
C ARG A 109 0.35 18.21 20.42
N LYS A 110 1.19 17.60 21.27
CA LYS A 110 0.81 17.24 22.63
C LYS A 110 0.21 18.47 23.30
N ASP A 111 -1.07 18.45 23.62
CA ASP A 111 -1.48 18.61 25.03
C ASP A 111 -2.94 18.18 25.30
N LYS A 112 -3.07 17.33 26.33
CA LYS A 112 -4.17 17.27 27.30
C LYS A 112 -5.52 16.57 27.06
N ARG A 113 -5.79 15.77 26.01
CA ARG A 113 -7.09 15.04 25.98
C ARG A 113 -7.16 13.61 25.45
N TYR A 114 -6.04 12.98 25.11
CA TYR A 114 -6.03 11.60 24.62
C TYR A 114 -5.49 10.64 25.69
N LYS A 115 -6.28 10.38 26.74
CA LYS A 115 -5.95 9.38 27.77
C LYS A 115 -6.94 8.22 27.87
N MET A 116 -7.94 8.14 26.99
CA MET A 116 -8.97 7.11 27.04
C MET A 116 -9.39 6.68 25.62
N SER A 117 -8.50 6.06 24.86
CA SER A 117 -8.86 5.18 23.71
C SER A 117 -7.65 4.52 23.05
N GLU A 118 -6.43 4.99 23.31
CA GLU A 118 -5.25 4.69 22.48
C GLU A 118 -4.52 3.36 22.78
N LYS A 119 -5.00 2.53 23.73
CA LYS A 119 -4.16 1.43 24.25
C LYS A 119 -4.18 0.12 23.48
N GLU A 120 -5.13 -0.09 22.55
CA GLU A 120 -5.21 -1.35 21.79
C GLU A 120 -4.94 -1.18 20.28
N VAL A 121 -5.17 0.02 19.73
CA VAL A 121 -5.05 0.28 18.28
C VAL A 121 -3.59 0.56 17.86
N SER A 122 -2.71 1.00 18.76
CA SER A 122 -1.41 1.57 18.36
C SER A 122 -0.26 0.56 18.16
N PHE A 123 -0.24 -0.63 18.76
CA PHE A 123 0.97 -1.47 18.70
C PHE A 123 0.86 -2.55 17.63
N GLU A 124 -0.27 -3.25 17.58
CA GLU A 124 -0.53 -4.28 16.58
C GLU A 124 -0.72 -3.67 15.20
N GLU A 125 -1.44 -2.55 15.07
CA GLU A 125 -1.57 -1.89 13.76
C GLU A 125 -0.26 -1.26 13.30
N LYS A 126 0.59 -0.74 14.20
CA LYS A 126 1.93 -0.24 13.83
C LYS A 126 2.87 -1.38 13.47
N ALA A 127 2.83 -2.50 14.18
CA ALA A 127 3.63 -3.68 13.85
C ALA A 127 3.15 -4.33 12.54
N LEU A 128 1.85 -4.41 12.32
CA LEU A 128 1.25 -4.87 11.07
C LEU A 128 1.55 -3.88 9.93
N GLU A 129 1.52 -2.58 10.18
CA GLU A 129 1.90 -1.52 9.24
C GLU A 129 3.40 -1.60 8.89
N GLU A 130 4.27 -1.88 9.86
CA GLU A 130 5.70 -2.05 9.63
C GLU A 130 5.99 -3.34 8.84
N ILE A 131 5.32 -4.45 9.18
CA ILE A 131 5.42 -5.72 8.44
C ILE A 131 4.85 -5.56 7.02
N THR A 132 3.74 -4.84 6.84
CA THR A 132 3.10 -4.62 5.52
C THR A 132 3.85 -3.61 4.65
N LEU A 133 4.39 -2.53 5.22
CA LEU A 133 5.27 -1.60 4.50
C LEU A 133 6.54 -2.29 4.01
N THR A 134 7.10 -3.20 4.83
CA THR A 134 8.26 -4.02 4.46
C THR A 134 7.89 -5.07 3.40
N THR A 135 6.78 -5.79 3.56
CA THR A 135 6.35 -6.82 2.60
C THR A 135 5.85 -6.24 1.27
N ALA A 136 5.26 -5.04 1.24
CA ALA A 136 4.88 -4.36 0.01
C ALA A 136 6.08 -3.98 -0.88
N ASP A 137 7.25 -3.68 -0.29
CA ASP A 137 8.49 -3.54 -1.06
C ASP A 137 9.01 -4.89 -1.59
N GLN A 138 8.68 -6.00 -0.93
CA GLN A 138 9.05 -7.35 -1.36
C GLN A 138 8.20 -7.91 -2.51
N HIS A 139 7.15 -7.21 -2.97
CA HIS A 139 6.30 -7.69 -4.07
C HIS A 139 7.06 -7.76 -5.41
N LYS A 140 8.20 -7.06 -5.54
CA LYS A 140 9.08 -7.14 -6.72
C LYS A 140 9.88 -8.45 -6.80
N ASP A 141 9.96 -9.21 -5.71
CA ASP A 141 10.76 -10.43 -5.62
C ASP A 141 9.92 -11.71 -5.48
N ILE A 142 8.59 -11.62 -5.60
CA ILE A 142 7.68 -12.77 -5.52
C ILE A 142 7.34 -13.25 -6.94
N PHE A 143 7.74 -14.48 -7.26
CA PHE A 143 7.42 -15.16 -8.51
C PHE A 143 6.36 -16.24 -8.26
N SER A 144 5.21 -16.14 -8.92
CA SER A 144 4.16 -17.16 -8.88
C SER A 144 4.42 -18.24 -9.94
N ILE A 145 4.51 -19.49 -9.51
CA ILE A 145 4.70 -20.67 -10.36
C ILE A 145 3.47 -21.58 -10.21
N PRO A 146 2.56 -21.61 -11.20
CA PRO A 146 1.45 -22.55 -11.20
C PRO A 146 1.98 -23.97 -11.44
N LEU A 147 1.61 -24.92 -10.58
CA LEU A 147 2.01 -26.32 -10.70
C LEU A 147 0.88 -27.22 -11.22
N ARG A 148 -0.34 -27.03 -10.72
CA ARG A 148 -1.57 -27.77 -11.08
C ARG A 148 -2.76 -26.82 -11.02
N ASP A 149 -3.92 -27.25 -11.51
CA ASP A 149 -5.14 -26.43 -11.63
C ASP A 149 -5.63 -25.77 -10.33
N ASP A 150 -5.14 -26.22 -9.15
CA ASP A 150 -5.48 -25.66 -7.83
C ASP A 150 -4.25 -25.42 -6.93
N VAL A 151 -3.04 -25.39 -7.50
CA VAL A 151 -1.80 -25.22 -6.72
C VAL A 151 -0.85 -24.24 -7.41
N THR A 152 -0.68 -23.08 -6.79
CA THR A 152 0.31 -22.06 -7.17
C THR A 152 1.32 -21.88 -6.04
N VAL A 153 2.61 -21.95 -6.38
CA VAL A 153 3.71 -21.72 -5.44
C VAL A 153 4.26 -20.32 -5.65
N PHE A 154 4.48 -19.60 -4.55
CA PHE A 154 5.10 -18.27 -4.56
C PHE A 154 6.54 -18.39 -4.09
N VAL A 155 7.49 -17.98 -4.93
CA VAL A 155 8.92 -17.98 -4.63
C VAL A 155 9.36 -16.55 -4.35
N GLN A 156 9.88 -16.28 -3.16
CA GLN A 156 10.31 -14.95 -2.73
C GLN A 156 11.83 -14.88 -2.52
N ASN A 157 12.40 -13.67 -2.59
CA ASN A 157 13.81 -13.36 -2.29
C ASN A 157 14.81 -14.02 -3.26
N LEU A 158 14.46 -14.11 -4.55
CA LEU A 158 15.42 -14.49 -5.57
C LEU A 158 16.31 -13.29 -5.92
N PRO A 159 17.65 -13.43 -5.90
CA PRO A 159 18.55 -12.39 -6.37
C PRO A 159 18.30 -12.05 -7.85
N LEU A 160 18.30 -10.76 -8.21
CA LEU A 160 18.18 -10.31 -9.60
C LEU A 160 19.36 -10.77 -10.48
N ASP A 161 20.50 -11.08 -9.87
CA ASP A 161 21.74 -11.53 -10.50
C ASP A 161 21.98 -13.05 -10.35
N LEU A 162 20.93 -13.82 -10.07
CA LEU A 162 21.01 -15.28 -9.87
C LEU A 162 21.72 -15.98 -11.04
N THR A 163 22.83 -16.65 -10.75
CA THR A 163 23.56 -17.43 -11.76
C THR A 163 22.88 -18.78 -12.02
N LYS A 164 23.12 -19.36 -13.21
CA LYS A 164 22.61 -20.70 -13.56
C LYS A 164 23.03 -21.79 -12.55
N ALA A 165 24.21 -21.64 -11.94
CA ALA A 165 24.72 -22.58 -10.95
C ALA A 165 23.93 -22.50 -9.63
N GLU A 166 23.60 -21.30 -9.17
CA GLU A 166 22.80 -21.06 -7.96
C GLU A 166 21.35 -21.47 -8.15
N ALA A 167 20.75 -21.15 -9.30
CA ALA A 167 19.43 -21.62 -9.67
C ALA A 167 19.34 -23.16 -9.62
N LYS A 168 20.38 -23.85 -10.11
CA LYS A 168 20.45 -25.32 -10.07
C LYS A 168 20.52 -25.87 -8.64
N LYS A 169 21.21 -25.19 -7.72
CA LYS A 169 21.25 -25.56 -6.30
C LYS A 169 19.87 -25.44 -5.67
N ILE A 170 19.19 -24.31 -5.89
CA ILE A 170 17.83 -24.07 -5.37
C ILE A 170 16.88 -25.15 -5.91
N ALA A 171 16.93 -25.45 -7.21
CA ALA A 171 16.12 -26.49 -7.83
C ALA A 171 16.37 -27.88 -7.23
N ASN A 172 17.63 -28.22 -6.92
CA ASN A 172 17.95 -29.50 -6.29
C ASN A 172 17.39 -29.64 -4.87
N VAL A 173 17.34 -28.55 -4.10
CA VAL A 173 16.70 -28.56 -2.77
C VAL A 173 15.21 -28.81 -2.89
N VAL A 174 14.53 -28.12 -3.81
CA VAL A 174 13.09 -28.33 -4.06
C VAL A 174 12.82 -29.77 -4.51
N LYS A 175 13.67 -30.32 -5.40
CA LYS A 175 13.59 -31.73 -5.83
C LYS A 175 13.80 -32.72 -4.68
N ALA A 176 14.68 -32.43 -3.73
CA ALA A 176 14.92 -33.30 -2.58
C ALA A 176 13.75 -33.31 -1.58
N LEU A 177 12.97 -32.23 -1.53
CA LEU A 177 11.76 -32.13 -0.71
C LEU A 177 10.52 -32.75 -1.39
N ALA A 178 10.58 -32.98 -2.70
CA ALA A 178 9.54 -33.71 -3.38
C ALA A 178 9.56 -35.17 -2.92
N ILE A 179 8.44 -35.63 -2.37
CA ILE A 179 8.22 -37.05 -2.15
C ILE A 179 8.20 -37.68 -3.54
N ASN A 180 8.95 -38.76 -3.74
CA ASN A 180 8.86 -39.57 -4.95
C ASN A 180 7.41 -40.07 -5.07
N GLY A 181 6.56 -39.31 -5.76
CA GLY A 181 5.39 -39.88 -6.39
C GLY A 181 5.93 -40.93 -7.34
N GLU A 182 5.52 -42.17 -7.15
CA GLU A 182 5.98 -43.32 -7.90
C GLU A 182 6.06 -42.97 -9.39
N ASP A 183 7.29 -42.94 -9.92
CA ASP A 183 7.51 -43.12 -11.35
C ASP A 183 7.08 -44.57 -11.66
N GLN A 184 5.83 -44.73 -12.08
CA GLN A 184 5.35 -45.83 -12.93
C GLN A 184 4.61 -45.26 -14.14
#